data_AF-A0A956XVZ5-F1
#
_entry.id   AF-A0A956XVZ5-F1
#
_cell.length_a   1.000
_cell.length_b   1.000
_cell.length_c   1.000
_cell.angle_alpha   90.00
_cell.angle_beta   90.00
_cell.angle_gamma   90.00
#
_symmetry.space_group_name_H-M   'P 1'
#
loop_
_entity.id
_entity.type
_entity.pdbx_description
1 polymer ?
#
loop_
_entity_poly.entity_id
_entity_poly.type
_entity_poly.pdbx_seq_one_letter_code
_entity_poly.pdbx_strand_id
1 'polypeptide(L)'
;KAPSAKKSNTNAAPTTKQSKALKKLLQKAISSSAQEDGWVFLGALGTSLKKIDPAFDPRSYGHKLLSKLVEAASYIETRKETRQGGSSVVYVRLKEN
;
A
#
# COMPACT_ATOMS: atom_id res chain seq x y z
N LYS A 1 -2.11 6.64 27.95
CA LYS A 1 -1.33 7.65 27.20
C LYS A 1 -1.29 7.24 25.73
N ALA A 2 -1.94 7.97 24.83
CA ALA A 2 -1.77 7.82 23.39
C ALA A 2 -1.72 9.23 22.79
N PRO A 3 -0.61 9.70 22.21
CA PRO A 3 -0.62 10.92 21.43
C PRO A 3 -0.96 10.55 19.98
N SER A 4 -2.25 10.42 19.68
CA SER A 4 -2.74 10.58 18.30
C SER A 4 -2.85 12.06 18.02
N ALA A 5 -1.85 12.63 17.35
CA ALA A 5 -2.00 13.76 16.43
C ALA A 5 -0.61 14.35 16.12
N LYS A 6 0.13 13.75 15.21
CA LYS A 6 1.12 14.51 14.44
C LYS A 6 0.46 14.94 13.14
N LYS A 7 -0.04 16.18 13.15
CA LYS A 7 -0.38 16.95 11.95
C LYS A 7 0.86 16.93 11.04
N SER A 8 0.74 16.33 9.86
CA SER A 8 1.62 16.66 8.73
C SER A 8 0.74 17.03 7.55
N ASN A 9 0.50 18.32 7.47
CA ASN A 9 0.03 19.00 6.28
C ASN A 9 1.20 19.08 5.31
N THR A 10 1.26 18.21 4.31
CA THR A 10 2.22 18.34 3.20
C THR A 10 1.63 17.76 1.93
N ASN A 11 0.95 18.62 1.19
CA ASN A 11 0.50 18.40 -0.18
C ASN A 11 1.70 18.57 -1.15
N ALA A 12 2.81 17.89 -0.85
CA ALA A 12 4.03 17.93 -1.64
C ALA A 12 4.13 16.62 -2.43
N ALA A 13 4.22 16.69 -3.75
CA ALA A 13 4.42 15.53 -4.60
C ALA A 13 5.65 14.72 -4.10
N PRO A 14 5.56 13.38 -4.04
CA PRO A 14 6.66 12.57 -3.55
C PRO A 14 7.89 12.80 -4.42
N THR A 15 9.04 13.10 -3.79
CA THR A 15 10.31 13.25 -4.52
C THR A 15 10.71 11.91 -5.16
N THR A 16 11.52 11.96 -6.23
CA THR A 16 12.01 10.76 -6.95
C THR A 16 12.70 9.73 -6.04
N LYS A 17 13.29 10.18 -4.91
CA LYS A 17 13.91 9.29 -3.92
C LYS A 17 12.87 8.55 -3.07
N GLN A 18 11.79 9.24 -2.69
CA GLN A 18 10.68 8.68 -1.93
C GLN A 18 9.91 7.65 -2.77
N SER A 19 9.72 7.89 -4.07
CA SER A 19 9.05 6.94 -4.96
C SER A 19 9.84 5.64 -5.14
N LYS A 20 11.18 5.71 -5.21
CA LYS A 20 12.03 4.52 -5.31
C LYS A 20 12.05 3.70 -4.02
N ALA A 21 12.09 4.36 -2.86
CA ALA A 21 11.98 3.71 -1.56
C ALA A 21 10.61 3.03 -1.39
N LEU A 22 9.53 3.74 -1.73
CA LEU A 22 8.17 3.22 -1.71
C LEU A 22 8.02 1.98 -2.60
N LYS A 23 8.55 2.04 -3.83
CA LYS A 23 8.53 0.91 -4.75
C LYS A 23 9.17 -0.34 -4.14
N LYS A 24 10.38 -0.21 -3.59
CA LYS A 24 11.07 -1.33 -2.93
C LYS A 24 10.29 -1.87 -1.73
N LEU A 25 9.72 -0.98 -0.92
CA LEU A 25 8.93 -1.34 0.25
C LEU A 25 7.68 -2.15 -0.15
N LEU A 26 6.92 -1.65 -1.13
CA LEU A 26 5.73 -2.33 -1.65
C LEU A 26 6.08 -3.68 -2.27
N GLN A 27 7.15 -3.76 -3.07
CA GLN A 27 7.62 -5.02 -3.65
C GLN A 27 7.95 -6.05 -2.57
N LYS A 28 8.68 -5.63 -1.53
CA LYS A 28 9.03 -6.51 -0.41
C LYS A 28 7.80 -6.94 0.39
N ALA A 29 6.87 -6.02 0.65
CA ALA A 29 5.65 -6.32 1.37
C ALA A 29 4.73 -7.26 0.58
N ILE A 30 4.59 -7.07 -0.73
CA ILE A 30 3.82 -7.97 -1.60
C ILE A 30 4.50 -9.33 -1.63
N SER A 31 5.80 -9.41 -1.93
CA SER A 31 6.53 -10.69 -1.99
C SER A 31 6.50 -11.45 -0.66
N SER A 32 6.56 -10.76 0.47
CA SER A 32 6.45 -11.38 1.80
C SER A 32 5.03 -11.81 2.19
N SER A 33 4.01 -11.30 1.51
CA SER A 33 2.59 -11.59 1.80
C SER A 33 1.90 -12.41 0.71
N ALA A 34 2.53 -12.51 -0.46
CA ALA A 34 2.06 -13.25 -1.61
C ALA A 34 2.01 -14.73 -1.24
N GLN A 35 0.87 -15.33 -1.56
CA GLN A 35 0.63 -16.76 -1.45
C GLN A 35 0.77 -17.38 -2.86
N GLU A 36 0.30 -18.62 -3.04
CA GLU A 36 0.50 -19.38 -4.29
C GLU A 36 -0.10 -18.70 -5.53
N ASP A 37 -1.23 -18.00 -5.40
CA ASP A 37 -1.85 -17.25 -6.51
C ASP A 37 -1.13 -15.93 -6.85
N GLY A 38 -0.12 -15.53 -6.07
CA GLY A 38 0.59 -14.26 -6.20
C GLY A 38 -0.23 -13.02 -5.80
N TRP A 39 -1.52 -13.16 -5.51
CA TRP A 39 -2.38 -12.09 -5.04
C TRP A 39 -2.26 -11.90 -3.52
N VAL A 40 -2.28 -10.64 -3.10
CA VAL A 40 -2.20 -10.23 -1.70
C VAL A 40 -3.41 -9.38 -1.34
N PHE A 41 -4.11 -9.74 -0.27
CA PHE A 41 -5.18 -8.90 0.25
C PHE A 41 -4.62 -7.56 0.75
N LEU A 42 -5.24 -6.43 0.39
CA LEU A 42 -4.76 -5.09 0.73
C LEU A 42 -4.62 -4.88 2.25
N GLY A 43 -5.50 -5.46 3.06
CA GLY A 43 -5.37 -5.42 4.52
C GLY A 43 -4.15 -6.19 5.03
N ALA A 44 -3.84 -7.34 4.42
CA ALA A 44 -2.64 -8.12 4.74
C ALA A 44 -1.38 -7.34 4.30
N LEU A 45 -1.40 -6.74 3.12
CA LEU A 45 -0.32 -5.87 2.64
C LEU A 45 -0.06 -4.73 3.63
N GLY A 46 -1.10 -4.01 4.07
CA GLY A 46 -0.96 -2.92 5.04
C GLY A 46 -0.36 -3.38 6.37
N THR A 47 -0.69 -4.60 6.80
CA THR A 47 -0.10 -5.21 7.99
C THR A 47 1.37 -5.53 7.79
N SER A 48 1.73 -6.14 6.66
CA SER A 48 3.13 -6.44 6.32
C SER A 48 3.97 -5.18 6.12
N LEU A 49 3.39 -4.12 5.54
CA LEU A 49 4.06 -2.82 5.41
C LEU A 49 4.44 -2.26 6.78
N LYS A 50 3.52 -2.28 7.75
CA LYS A 50 3.81 -1.85 9.13
C LYS A 50 4.81 -2.75 9.86
N LYS A 51 4.89 -4.03 9.50
CA LYS A 51 5.93 -4.94 10.04
C LYS A 51 7.31 -4.62 9.49
N ILE A 52 7.42 -4.27 8.21
CA ILE A 52 8.69 -3.93 7.55
C ILE A 52 9.13 -2.51 7.92
N ASP A 53 8.20 -1.57 7.90
CA ASP A 53 8.40 -0.17 8.26
C ASP A 53 7.25 0.31 9.16
N PRO A 54 7.44 0.32 10.49
CA PRO A 54 6.44 0.78 11.45
C PRO A 54 6.06 2.26 11.27
N ALA A 55 6.91 3.06 10.64
CA ALA A 55 6.67 4.47 10.35
C ALA A 55 5.94 4.69 9.02
N PHE A 56 5.64 3.61 8.29
CA PHE A 56 4.96 3.70 7.00
C PHE A 56 3.57 4.35 7.13
N ASP A 57 3.38 5.46 6.41
CA ASP A 57 2.09 6.14 6.28
C ASP A 57 1.86 6.56 4.81
N PRO A 58 0.75 6.14 4.18
CA PRO A 58 0.42 6.50 2.79
C PRO A 58 0.34 8.02 2.55
N ARG A 59 0.00 8.80 3.58
CA ARG A 59 -0.16 10.26 3.49
C ARG A 59 1.18 10.96 3.35
N SER A 60 2.27 10.37 3.88
CA SER A 60 3.64 10.84 3.63
C SER A 60 4.02 10.77 2.15
N TYR A 61 3.31 9.96 1.36
CA TYR A 61 3.49 9.82 -0.09
C TYR A 61 2.40 10.53 -0.91
N GLY A 62 1.58 11.38 -0.29
CA GLY A 62 0.54 12.15 -0.99
C GLY A 62 -0.78 11.41 -1.22
N HIS A 63 -0.96 10.22 -0.65
CA HIS A 63 -2.19 9.43 -0.82
C HIS A 63 -2.98 9.32 0.49
N LYS A 64 -4.29 9.60 0.42
CA LYS A 64 -5.18 9.49 1.59
C LYS A 64 -5.39 8.04 2.07
N LEU A 65 -5.25 7.08 1.16
CA LEU A 65 -5.58 5.67 1.38
C LEU A 65 -4.50 4.79 0.75
N LEU A 66 -4.21 3.65 1.38
CA LEU A 66 -3.29 2.65 0.82
C LEU A 66 -3.77 2.14 -0.54
N SER A 67 -5.08 1.91 -0.71
CA SER A 67 -5.68 1.52 -1.99
C SER A 67 -5.32 2.50 -3.10
N LYS A 68 -5.44 3.80 -2.85
CA LYS A 68 -5.10 4.84 -3.84
C LYS A 68 -3.62 4.88 -4.17
N LEU A 69 -2.77 4.61 -3.19
CA LEU A 69 -1.33 4.55 -3.37
C LEU A 69 -0.93 3.37 -4.26
N VAL A 70 -1.49 2.18 -4.03
CA VAL A 70 -1.20 1.00 -4.86
C VAL A 70 -1.86 1.06 -6.23
N GLU A 71 -3.04 1.68 -6.36
CA GLU A 71 -3.70 1.93 -7.64
C GLU A 71 -2.90 2.90 -8.52
N ALA A 72 -2.22 3.88 -7.92
CA ALA A 72 -1.38 4.83 -8.65
C ALA A 72 -0.03 4.23 -9.08
N ALA A 73 0.37 3.09 -8.52
CA ALA A 73 1.61 2.42 -8.86
C ALA A 73 1.45 1.57 -10.12
N SER A 74 2.02 2.03 -11.23
CA SER A 74 1.91 1.38 -12.56
C SER A 74 2.49 -0.04 -12.64
N TYR A 75 3.33 -0.41 -11.67
CA TYR A 75 3.96 -1.72 -11.53
C TYR A 75 3.21 -2.65 -10.57
N ILE A 76 2.04 -2.23 -10.08
CA ILE A 76 1.16 -3.04 -9.22
C ILE A 76 -0.16 -3.23 -9.95
N GLU A 77 -0.62 -4.46 -9.99
CA GLU A 77 -1.94 -4.81 -10.44
C GLU A 77 -2.89 -4.80 -9.25
N THR A 78 -4.05 -4.15 -9.39
CA THR A 78 -5.07 -4.07 -8.34
C THR A 78 -6.35 -4.71 -8.84
N ARG A 79 -6.97 -5.55 -8.00
CA ARG A 79 -8.24 -6.19 -8.30
C ARG A 79 -9.21 -5.93 -7.16
N LYS A 80 -10.36 -5.34 -7.47
CA LYS A 80 -11.44 -5.13 -6.50
C LYS A 80 -12.48 -6.22 -6.72
N GLU A 81 -12.86 -6.89 -5.66
CA GLU A 81 -13.89 -7.92 -5.68
C GLU A 81 -14.97 -7.56 -4.67
N THR A 82 -16.20 -7.38 -5.15
CA THR A 82 -17.34 -7.08 -4.29
C THR A 82 -17.96 -8.38 -3.83
N ARG A 83 -18.01 -8.60 -2.52
CA ARG A 83 -18.70 -9.77 -1.95
C ARG A 83 -20.21 -9.53 -1.90
N GLN A 84 -20.97 -10.63 -1.98
CA GLN A 84 -22.41 -10.60 -1.75
C GLN A 84 -22.68 -10.06 -0.34
N GLY A 85 -23.34 -8.89 -0.27
CA GLY A 85 -23.49 -8.10 0.96
C GLY A 85 -22.89 -6.70 0.90
N GLY A 86 -22.25 -6.31 -0.21
CA GLY A 86 -21.82 -4.93 -0.49
C GLY A 86 -20.43 -4.55 0.02
N SER A 87 -19.72 -5.47 0.70
CA SER A 87 -18.34 -5.26 1.12
C SER A 87 -17.37 -5.59 -0.01
N SER A 88 -16.57 -4.61 -0.43
CA SER A 88 -15.52 -4.80 -1.44
C SER A 88 -14.17 -5.09 -0.79
N VAL A 89 -13.53 -6.17 -1.22
CA VAL A 89 -12.14 -6.51 -0.89
C VAL A 89 -11.24 -6.09 -2.04
N VAL A 90 -10.04 -5.62 -1.71
CA VAL A 90 -9.03 -5.24 -2.70
C VAL A 90 -7.85 -6.18 -2.58
N TYR A 91 -7.43 -6.72 -3.72
CA TYR A 91 -6.24 -7.53 -3.88
C TYR A 91 -5.21 -6.77 -4.71
N VAL A 92 -3.94 -7.02 -4.42
CA VAL A 92 -2.81 -6.45 -5.14
C VAL A 92 -1.86 -7.57 -5.57
N ARG A 93 -1.18 -7.37 -6.69
CA ARG A 93 -0.11 -8.24 -7.17
C ARG A 93 0.96 -7.41 -7.84
N LEU A 94 2.21 -7.89 -7.85
CA LEU A 94 3.24 -7.27 -8.67
C LEU A 94 2.95 -7.53 -10.14
N LYS A 95 2.97 -6.48 -10.95
CA LYS A 95 2.91 -6.63 -12.39
C LYS A 95 4.27 -7.14 -12.87
N GLU A 96 4.27 -8.36 -13.40
CA GLU A 96 5.43 -8.88 -14.12
C GLU A 96 5.54 -8.12 -15.44
N ASN A 97 6.72 -7.59 -15.74
CA ASN A 97 6.99 -6.74 -16.89
C ASN A 97 8.22 -7.23 -17.63
#